data_AF-A0A838DPL1-F1
#
_entry.id   AF-A0A838DPL1-F1
#
_cell.length_a   1.000
_cell.length_b   1.000
_cell.length_c   1.000
_cell.angle_alpha   90.00
_cell.angle_beta   90.00
_cell.angle_gamma   90.00
#
_symmetry.space_group_name_H-M   'P 1'
#
loop_
_entity.id
_entity.type
_entity.pdbx_description
1 polymer ?
#
loop_
_entity_poly.entity_id
_entity_poly.type
_entity_poly.pdbx_seq_one_letter_code
_entity_poly.pdbx_strand_id
1 'polypeptide(L)'
;MRLAEHARRIQQGAKLEVEDFTCRFMVLNNIERDLIVPVESALIRKYTPLWNVFVSGFGNHDPGSGRYKQARSEWDVLHPGRLWAENLTGGAPSLEEVIAKVRFVLAESLFP
;
A
#
# COMPACT_ATOMS: atom_id res chain seq x y z
N MET A 1 -5.58 -15.91 4.50
CA MET A 1 -4.34 -15.46 5.19
C MET A 1 -3.88 -14.16 4.56
N ARG A 2 -3.52 -13.15 5.36
CA ARG A 2 -3.21 -11.77 4.91
C ARG A 2 -2.08 -11.69 3.87
N LEU A 3 -1.04 -12.52 4.00
CA LEU A 3 0.07 -12.54 3.05
C LEU A 3 -0.34 -12.99 1.64
N ALA A 4 -1.17 -14.03 1.54
CA ALA A 4 -1.68 -14.49 0.26
C ALA A 4 -2.58 -13.45 -0.42
N GLU A 5 -3.29 -12.65 0.37
CA GLU A 5 -4.08 -11.52 -0.14
C GLU A 5 -3.17 -10.42 -0.72
N HIS A 6 -2.10 -10.04 -0.01
CA HIS A 6 -1.13 -9.08 -0.51
C HIS A 6 -0.44 -9.56 -1.79
N ALA A 7 -0.03 -10.82 -1.87
CA ALA A 7 0.55 -11.40 -3.08
C ALA A 7 -0.40 -11.28 -4.28
N ARG A 8 -1.68 -11.62 -4.12
CA ARG A 8 -2.69 -11.45 -5.19
C ARG A 8 -2.84 -9.99 -5.61
N ARG A 9 -2.77 -9.03 -4.68
CA ARG A 9 -2.84 -7.59 -5.00
C ARG A 9 -1.63 -7.11 -5.77
N ILE A 10 -0.44 -7.64 -5.47
CA ILE A 10 0.78 -7.34 -6.23
C ILE A 10 0.62 -7.87 -7.65
N GLN A 11 0.17 -9.12 -7.82
CA GLN A 11 -0.09 -9.72 -9.14
C GLN A 11 -1.18 -9.00 -9.95
N GLN A 12 -2.13 -8.35 -9.26
CA GLN A 12 -3.16 -7.51 -9.90
C GLN A 12 -2.64 -6.11 -10.25
N GLY A 13 -1.60 -5.62 -9.58
CA GLY A 13 -1.00 -4.33 -9.85
C GLY A 13 -0.20 -4.38 -11.15
N ALA A 14 -0.45 -3.44 -12.05
CA ALA A 14 0.24 -3.39 -13.32
C ALA A 14 1.76 -3.31 -13.11
N LYS A 15 2.50 -4.25 -13.73
CA LYS A 15 3.97 -4.29 -13.85
C LYS A 15 4.73 -4.59 -12.54
N LEU A 16 4.12 -5.25 -11.56
CA LEU A 16 4.82 -5.79 -10.40
C LEU A 16 4.86 -7.32 -10.48
N GLU A 17 6.06 -7.89 -10.54
CA GLU A 17 6.25 -9.33 -10.45
C GLU A 17 6.34 -9.74 -8.98
N VAL A 18 5.61 -10.78 -8.57
CA VAL A 18 5.58 -11.19 -7.15
C VAL A 18 6.94 -11.74 -6.69
N GLU A 19 7.73 -12.23 -7.64
CA GLU A 19 9.07 -12.76 -7.48
C GLU A 19 10.08 -11.70 -7.00
N ASP A 20 9.81 -10.42 -7.25
CA ASP A 20 10.63 -9.29 -6.78
C ASP A 20 10.38 -8.93 -5.31
N PHE A 21 9.41 -9.60 -4.66
CA PHE A 21 9.02 -9.31 -3.28
C PHE A 21 9.41 -10.44 -2.32
N THR A 22 9.88 -10.04 -1.13
CA THR A 22 10.10 -10.96 -0.02
C THR A 22 9.32 -10.50 1.20
N CYS A 23 9.04 -11.43 2.12
CA CYS A 23 8.29 -11.13 3.33
C CYS A 23 8.97 -11.75 4.55
N ARG A 24 9.00 -11.00 5.65
CA ARG A 24 9.28 -11.50 6.99
C ARG A 24 8.02 -11.28 7.83
N PHE A 25 7.67 -12.27 8.65
CA PHE A 25 6.53 -12.19 9.54
C PHE A 25 6.90 -12.72 10.92
N MET A 26 6.19 -12.23 11.93
CA MET A 26 6.29 -12.69 13.31
C MET A 26 4.90 -13.14 13.76
N VAL A 27 4.82 -14.31 14.37
CA VAL A 27 3.57 -14.85 14.91
C VAL A 27 3.52 -14.49 16.39
N LEU A 28 2.50 -13.71 16.78
CA LEU A 28 2.23 -13.34 18.17
C LEU A 28 0.97 -14.06 18.64
N ASN A 29 1.04 -14.75 19.78
CA ASN A 29 -0.05 -15.60 20.27
C ASN A 29 -0.48 -15.22 21.69
N ASN A 30 -1.71 -15.61 22.06
CA ASN A 30 -2.26 -15.38 23.40
C ASN A 30 -2.17 -13.91 23.81
N ILE A 31 -1.49 -13.62 24.92
CA ILE A 31 -1.30 -12.27 25.48
C ILE A 31 -0.44 -11.37 24.58
N GLU A 32 0.42 -11.94 23.74
CA GLU A 32 1.30 -11.16 22.85
C GLU A 32 0.52 -10.52 21.69
N ARG A 33 -0.72 -10.95 21.43
CA ARG A 33 -1.58 -10.35 20.39
C ARG A 33 -1.81 -8.86 20.63
N ASP A 34 -1.79 -8.43 21.88
CA ASP A 34 -1.94 -7.01 22.25
C ASP A 34 -0.73 -6.17 21.78
N LEU A 35 0.40 -6.82 21.45
CA LEU A 35 1.59 -6.18 20.92
C LEU A 35 1.56 -5.98 19.39
N ILE A 36 0.59 -6.53 18.66
CA ILE A 36 0.52 -6.42 17.20
C ILE A 36 0.56 -4.94 16.75
N VAL A 37 -0.33 -4.11 17.29
CA VAL A 37 -0.46 -2.69 16.89
C VAL A 37 0.77 -1.86 17.33
N PRO A 38 1.27 -1.98 18.58
CA PRO A 38 2.51 -1.30 18.99
C PRO A 38 3.73 -1.70 18.14
N VAL A 39 3.90 -2.98 17.85
CA VAL A 39 5.03 -3.48 17.05
C VAL A 39 4.92 -2.98 15.61
N GLU A 40 3.75 -3.07 14.98
CA GLU A 40 3.52 -2.53 13.65
C GLU A 40 3.85 -1.04 13.59
N SER A 41 3.37 -0.27 14.55
CA SER A 41 3.65 1.17 14.67
C SER A 41 5.14 1.45 14.83
N ALA A 42 5.84 0.66 15.64
CA ALA A 42 7.29 0.80 15.85
C ALA A 42 8.08 0.48 14.57
N LEU A 43 7.68 -0.56 13.82
CA LEU A 43 8.30 -0.92 12.54
C LEU A 43 8.06 0.16 11.48
N ILE A 44 6.85 0.72 11.39
CA ILE A 44 6.54 1.82 10.47
C ILE A 44 7.39 3.04 10.80
N ARG A 45 7.53 3.41 12.08
CA ARG A 45 8.37 4.55 12.50
C ARG A 45 9.85 4.31 12.23
N LYS A 46 10.32 3.08 12.41
CA LYS A 46 11.73 2.73 12.25
C LYS A 46 12.16 2.70 10.79
N TYR A 47 11.34 2.14 9.92
CA TYR A 47 11.71 1.89 8.51
C TYR A 47 11.05 2.86 7.52
N THR A 48 10.10 3.67 7.98
CA THR A 48 9.33 4.62 7.18
C THR A 48 8.91 4.04 5.80
N PRO A 49 8.21 2.88 5.76
CA PRO A 49 8.01 2.18 4.49
C PRO A 49 7.18 2.99 3.50
N LEU A 50 7.59 2.97 2.22
CA LEU A 50 7.01 3.80 1.16
C LEU A 50 5.48 3.70 1.10
N TRP A 51 4.93 2.48 1.10
CA TRP A 51 3.50 2.21 0.96
C TRP A 51 2.69 2.39 2.26
N ASN A 52 3.36 2.66 3.39
CA ASN A 52 2.70 2.98 4.65
C ASN A 52 2.66 4.49 4.89
N VAL A 53 3.71 5.21 4.51
CA VAL A 53 3.90 6.61 4.89
C VAL A 53 3.63 7.57 3.72
N PHE A 54 4.11 7.23 2.52
CA PHE A 54 4.14 8.19 1.40
C PHE A 54 3.23 7.84 0.24
N VAL A 55 2.92 6.57 0.02
CA VAL A 55 2.02 6.11 -1.04
C VAL A 55 0.89 5.32 -0.41
N SER A 56 -0.24 5.99 -0.20
CA SER A 56 -1.39 5.39 0.47
C SER A 56 -2.19 4.44 -0.44
N GLY A 57 -2.81 3.41 0.16
CA GLY A 57 -3.86 2.61 -0.49
C GLY A 57 -3.53 1.16 -0.85
N PHE A 58 -2.30 0.68 -0.62
CA PHE A 58 -1.97 -0.74 -0.82
C PHE A 58 -2.88 -1.68 -0.01
N GLY A 59 -3.18 -1.29 1.24
CA GLY A 59 -4.02 -2.03 2.19
C GLY A 59 -5.53 -1.90 1.95
N ASN A 60 -5.99 -1.05 1.04
CA ASN A 60 -7.41 -0.80 0.80
C ASN A 60 -8.13 -2.04 0.25
N HIS A 61 -9.42 -2.14 0.54
CA HIS A 61 -10.32 -3.15 -0.02
C HIS A 61 -11.39 -2.43 -0.85
N ASP A 62 -12.15 -3.19 -1.63
CA ASP A 62 -13.35 -2.67 -2.30
C ASP A 62 -14.22 -1.95 -1.26
N PRO A 63 -14.54 -0.67 -1.47
CA PRO A 63 -15.35 0.09 -0.53
C PRO A 63 -16.81 -0.37 -0.52
N GLY A 64 -17.26 -1.24 -1.42
CA GLY A 64 -18.64 -1.68 -1.50
C GLY A 64 -19.58 -0.60 -2.03
N SER A 65 -20.88 -0.93 -2.05
CA SER A 65 -21.91 -0.07 -2.63
C SER A 65 -21.99 1.30 -1.96
N GLY A 66 -22.26 2.33 -2.76
CA GLY A 66 -22.48 3.70 -2.29
C GLY A 66 -21.22 4.54 -2.02
N ARG A 67 -20.03 3.95 -2.07
CA ARG A 67 -18.76 4.65 -1.81
C ARG A 67 -17.90 4.88 -3.05
N TYR A 68 -18.42 4.66 -4.26
CA TYR A 68 -17.67 4.84 -5.51
C TYR A 68 -17.33 6.29 -5.87
N LYS A 69 -17.92 7.29 -5.18
CA LYS A 69 -17.56 8.71 -5.34
C LYS A 69 -16.21 9.08 -4.70
N GLN A 70 -15.56 8.17 -3.98
CA GLN A 70 -14.23 8.43 -3.45
C GLN A 70 -13.18 8.45 -4.57
N ALA A 71 -12.06 9.12 -4.32
CA ALA A 71 -10.93 9.16 -5.23
C ALA A 71 -10.18 7.82 -5.23
N ARG A 72 -9.52 7.49 -6.35
CA ARG A 72 -8.51 6.43 -6.38
C ARG A 72 -7.36 6.77 -5.44
N SER A 73 -6.80 5.76 -4.80
CA SER A 73 -5.63 5.93 -3.95
C SER A 73 -4.37 6.18 -4.80
N GLU A 74 -3.33 6.75 -4.20
CA GLU A 74 -2.03 6.94 -4.86
C GLU A 74 -1.43 5.61 -5.34
N TRP A 75 -1.63 4.54 -4.55
CA TRP A 75 -1.20 3.20 -4.95
C TRP A 75 -1.94 2.70 -6.21
N ASP A 76 -3.26 2.91 -6.30
CA ASP A 76 -4.07 2.47 -7.46
C ASP A 76 -3.83 3.36 -8.69
N VAL A 77 -3.35 4.60 -8.52
CA VAL A 77 -2.88 5.46 -9.61
C VAL A 77 -1.55 4.96 -10.17
N LEU A 78 -0.60 4.59 -9.30
CA LEU A 78 0.71 4.03 -9.71
C LEU A 78 0.61 2.63 -10.29
N HIS A 79 -0.26 1.78 -9.72
CA HIS A 79 -0.39 0.36 -10.04
C HIS A 79 -1.85 0.04 -10.41
N PRO A 80 -2.32 0.45 -11.60
CA PRO A 80 -3.68 0.13 -12.05
C PRO A 80 -3.89 -1.39 -12.18
N GLY A 81 -5.15 -1.84 -12.13
CA GLY A 81 -5.51 -3.27 -12.33
C GLY A 81 -6.49 -3.84 -11.31
N ARG A 82 -6.78 -3.12 -10.22
CA ARG A 82 -7.91 -3.46 -9.34
C ARG A 82 -9.22 -2.97 -9.96
N LEU A 83 -10.04 -3.89 -10.44
CA LEU A 83 -11.35 -3.61 -11.06
C LEU A 83 -12.23 -2.65 -10.24
N TRP A 84 -12.29 -2.80 -8.91
CA TRP A 84 -13.10 -1.92 -8.06
C TRP A 84 -12.55 -0.49 -7.98
N ALA A 85 -11.22 -0.33 -8.07
CA ALA A 85 -10.59 0.98 -8.10
C ALA A 85 -10.91 1.68 -9.43
N GLU A 86 -11.14 0.91 -10.50
CA GLU A 86 -11.48 1.47 -11.79
C GLU A 86 -12.81 2.23 -11.78
N ASN A 87 -13.75 1.74 -10.96
CA ASN A 87 -15.09 2.28 -10.79
C ASN A 87 -15.16 3.52 -9.87
N LEU A 88 -14.03 3.94 -9.30
CA LEU A 88 -13.96 5.13 -8.45
C LEU A 88 -13.99 6.40 -9.30
N THR A 89 -14.84 7.35 -8.91
CA THR A 89 -15.13 8.58 -9.69
C THR A 89 -14.69 9.88 -9.02
N GLY A 90 -14.13 9.81 -7.80
CA GLY A 90 -13.58 10.99 -7.14
C GLY A 90 -12.30 11.50 -7.79
N GLY A 91 -11.96 12.77 -7.56
CA GLY A 91 -10.75 13.39 -8.09
C GLY A 91 -9.48 12.75 -7.53
N ALA A 92 -8.84 11.91 -8.34
CA ALA A 92 -7.56 11.28 -8.01
C ALA A 92 -6.38 12.20 -8.40
N PRO A 93 -5.23 12.08 -7.71
CA PRO A 93 -4.01 12.74 -8.16
C PRO A 93 -3.59 12.18 -9.53
N SER A 94 -2.89 13.00 -10.31
CA SER A 94 -2.28 12.57 -11.57
C SER A 94 -1.12 11.61 -11.34
N LEU A 95 -0.82 10.77 -12.33
CA LEU A 95 0.29 9.83 -12.26
C LEU A 95 1.62 10.57 -12.07
N GLU A 96 1.78 11.70 -12.75
CA GLU A 96 2.97 12.56 -12.71
C GLU A 96 3.22 13.11 -11.31
N GLU A 97 2.17 13.59 -10.63
CA GLU A 97 2.26 14.08 -9.25
C GLU A 97 2.72 12.98 -8.28
N VAL A 98 2.12 11.78 -8.40
CA VAL A 98 2.49 10.67 -7.52
C VAL A 98 3.92 10.19 -7.81
N ILE A 99 4.33 10.11 -9.08
CA ILE A 99 5.72 9.76 -9.44
C ILE A 99 6.71 10.81 -8.92
N ALA A 100 6.41 12.10 -9.05
CA ALA A 100 7.27 13.17 -8.54
C ALA A 100 7.45 13.06 -7.01
N LYS A 101 6.37 12.79 -6.28
CA LYS A 101 6.40 12.53 -4.83
C LYS A 101 7.29 11.35 -4.48
N VAL A 102 7.13 10.21 -5.17
CA VAL A 102 7.95 9.01 -4.92
C VAL A 102 9.43 9.28 -5.19
N ARG A 103 9.75 9.96 -6.30
CA ARG A 103 11.14 10.31 -6.64
C ARG A 103 11.78 11.22 -5.58
N PHE A 104 11.03 12.21 -5.09
CA PHE A 104 11.50 13.10 -4.03
C PHE A 104 11.84 12.31 -2.75
N VAL A 105 10.91 11.46 -2.29
CA VAL A 105 11.10 10.63 -1.09
C VAL A 105 12.29 9.68 -1.23
N LEU A 106 12.42 9.00 -2.37
CA LEU A 106 13.53 8.08 -2.61
C LEU A 106 14.87 8.82 -2.66
N ALA A 107 14.90 10.02 -3.22
CA ALA A 107 16.10 10.86 -3.22
C ALA A 107 16.49 11.24 -1.78
N GLU A 108 15.57 11.73 -0.95
CA GLU A 108 15.86 12.04 0.46
C GLU A 108 16.28 10.80 1.26
N SER A 109 15.69 9.64 0.99
CA SER A 109 16.00 8.39 1.70
C SER A 109 17.39 7.83 1.36
N LEU A 110 17.99 8.24 0.23
CA LEU A 110 19.35 7.88 -0.18
C LEU A 110 20.42 8.79 0.44
N PHE A 111 20.02 9.86 1.12
CA PHE A 111 20.91 10.75 1.88
C PHE A 111 20.56 10.71 3.37
N PRO A 112 21.00 9.67 4.12
CA PRO A 112 20.90 9.64 5.57
C PRO A 112 21.80 10.67 6.26
#